data_AF-R0M6S8-F1
#
_entry.id   AF-R0M6S8-F1
#
_cell.length_a   1.000
_cell.length_b   1.000
_cell.length_c   1.000
_cell.angle_alpha   90.00
_cell.angle_beta   90.00
_cell.angle_gamma   90.00
#
_symmetry.space_group_name_H-M   'P 1'
#
loop_
_entity.id
_entity.type
_entity.pdbx_description
1 polymer ?
#
loop_
_entity_poly.entity_id
_entity_poly.type
_entity_poly.pdbx_seq_one_letter_code
_entity_poly.pdbx_strand_id
1 'polypeptide(L)'
;MQVLFIWTSISMMNRFVFSIPVQRVYRLTCKNVFEKCIKLELGAYSHLGSGEIQTVIDRESKAISELVEVSFLNIIPIFFAIILTSYNVMNQLGLVILCIIMFTVALFIVSTIAIVHWRTKIRHDYNLSQQICSQCHYKIL
;
A
#
# COMPACT_ATOMS: atom_id res chain seq x y z
N MET A 1 0.57 32.69 0.00
CA MET A 1 -0.62 32.18 0.74
C MET A 1 -1.72 31.68 -0.20
N GLN A 2 -2.18 32.45 -1.20
CA GLN A 2 -3.30 32.05 -2.06
C GLN A 2 -3.04 30.81 -2.95
N VAL A 3 -1.85 30.68 -3.56
CA VAL A 3 -1.52 29.53 -4.43
C VAL A 3 -1.49 28.21 -3.67
N LEU A 4 -1.00 28.23 -2.42
CA LEU A 4 -1.03 27.06 -1.53
C LEU A 4 -2.46 26.62 -1.22
N PHE A 5 -3.37 27.57 -0.99
CA PHE A 5 -4.78 27.28 -0.71
C PHE A 5 -5.51 26.64 -1.90
N ILE A 6 -5.22 27.11 -3.13
CA ILE A 6 -5.79 26.54 -4.36
C ILE A 6 -5.27 25.12 -4.57
N TRP A 7 -3.96 24.91 -4.40
CA TRP A 7 -3.32 23.60 -4.56
C TRP A 7 -3.86 22.55 -3.57
N THR A 8 -4.00 22.93 -2.30
CA THR A 8 -4.57 22.03 -1.28
C THR A 8 -6.02 21.69 -1.57
N SER A 9 -6.83 22.66 -1.99
CA SER A 9 -8.26 22.47 -2.26
C SER A 9 -8.50 21.47 -3.39
N ILE A 10 -7.77 21.60 -4.50
CA ILE A 10 -7.82 20.64 -5.62
C ILE A 10 -7.44 19.23 -5.17
N SER A 11 -6.39 19.11 -4.35
CA SER A 11 -5.94 17.81 -3.85
C SER A 11 -6.98 17.15 -2.93
N MET A 12 -7.69 17.93 -2.11
CA MET A 12 -8.75 17.45 -1.23
C MET A 12 -9.99 17.01 -2.00
N MET A 13 -10.41 17.78 -3.01
CA MET A 13 -11.54 17.42 -3.86
C MET A 13 -11.30 16.10 -4.60
N ASN A 14 -10.08 15.90 -5.11
CA ASN A 14 -9.70 14.65 -5.75
C ASN A 14 -9.86 13.46 -4.78
N ARG A 15 -9.25 13.55 -3.60
CA ARG A 15 -9.36 12.50 -2.57
C ARG A 15 -10.81 12.24 -2.16
N PHE A 16 -11.64 13.27 -2.07
CA PHE A 16 -13.05 13.13 -1.74
C PHE A 16 -13.84 12.35 -2.80
N VAL A 17 -13.69 12.69 -4.08
CA VAL A 17 -14.40 11.98 -5.18
C VAL A 17 -14.03 10.50 -5.24
N PHE A 18 -12.74 10.20 -5.05
CA PHE A 18 -12.23 8.84 -5.10
C PHE A 18 -12.42 8.04 -3.79
N SER A 19 -12.92 8.65 -2.72
CA SER A 19 -13.22 7.94 -1.45
C SER A 19 -14.37 6.94 -1.58
N ILE A 20 -15.39 7.24 -2.40
CA ILE A 20 -16.59 6.40 -2.59
C ILE A 20 -16.27 5.02 -3.18
N PRO A 21 -15.50 4.90 -4.29
CA PRO A 21 -15.12 3.60 -4.81
C PRO A 21 -14.19 2.84 -3.86
N VAL A 22 -13.28 3.53 -3.16
CA VAL A 22 -12.41 2.92 -2.14
C VAL A 22 -13.22 2.30 -1.01
N GLN A 23 -14.21 3.03 -0.49
CA GLN A 23 -15.09 2.53 0.56
C GLN A 23 -15.93 1.33 0.10
N ARG A 24 -16.33 1.28 -1.17
CA ARG A 24 -17.01 0.11 -1.74
C ARG A 24 -16.09 -1.12 -1.75
N VAL A 25 -14.83 -0.95 -2.13
CA VAL A 25 -13.85 -2.05 -2.12
C VAL A 25 -13.52 -2.50 -0.69
N TYR A 26 -13.44 -1.59 0.28
CA TYR A 26 -13.31 -1.91 1.70
C TYR A 26 -14.45 -2.83 2.15
N ARG A 27 -15.71 -2.46 1.87
CA ARG A 27 -16.88 -3.25 2.29
C ARG A 27 -16.93 -4.65 1.64
N LEU A 28 -16.58 -4.75 0.36
CA LEU A 28 -16.52 -6.04 -0.34
C LEU A 28 -15.40 -6.93 0.20
N THR A 29 -14.24 -6.36 0.46
CA THR A 29 -13.09 -7.08 1.01
C THR A 29 -13.39 -7.58 2.42
N CYS A 30 -13.93 -6.71 3.28
CA CYS A 30 -14.35 -7.05 4.63
C CYS A 30 -15.35 -8.22 4.62
N LYS A 31 -16.35 -8.18 3.73
CA LYS A 31 -17.29 -9.30 3.55
C LYS A 31 -16.60 -10.61 3.15
N ASN A 32 -15.68 -10.55 2.18
CA ASN A 32 -14.98 -11.74 1.68
C ASN A 32 -14.02 -12.34 2.72
N VAL A 33 -13.32 -11.50 3.49
CA VAL A 33 -12.43 -11.93 4.58
C VAL A 33 -13.26 -12.53 5.72
N PHE A 34 -14.39 -11.91 6.07
CA PHE A 34 -15.31 -12.42 7.07
C PHE A 34 -15.90 -13.78 6.67
N GLU A 35 -16.32 -13.94 5.41
CA GLU A 35 -16.82 -15.22 4.89
C GLU A 35 -15.74 -16.31 4.91
N LYS A 36 -14.48 -15.96 4.56
CA LYS A 36 -13.34 -16.88 4.69
C LYS A 36 -13.06 -17.26 6.14
N CYS A 37 -13.18 -16.33 7.07
CA CYS A 37 -12.97 -16.61 8.49
C CYS A 37 -14.03 -17.57 9.03
N ILE A 38 -15.31 -17.39 8.67
CA ILE A 38 -16.41 -18.27 9.10
C ILE A 38 -16.30 -19.67 8.47
N LYS A 39 -15.73 -19.78 7.26
CA LYS A 39 -15.50 -21.05 6.57
C LYS A 39 -14.26 -21.81 7.06
N LEU A 40 -13.40 -21.21 7.88
CA LEU A 40 -12.22 -21.87 8.43
C LEU A 40 -12.63 -22.92 9.48
N GLU A 41 -12.01 -24.10 9.43
CA GLU A 41 -12.36 -25.25 10.26
C GLU A 41 -12.32 -24.95 11.78
N LEU A 42 -13.33 -25.45 12.49
CA LEU A 42 -13.59 -25.29 13.93
C LEU A 42 -12.41 -25.65 14.87
N GLY A 43 -11.34 -26.29 14.37
CA GLY A 43 -10.15 -26.64 15.14
C GLY A 43 -9.25 -25.45 15.52
N ALA A 44 -9.22 -24.38 14.72
CA ALA A 44 -8.38 -23.20 14.99
C ALA A 44 -8.99 -22.24 16.03
N TYR A 45 -10.30 -22.29 16.22
CA TYR A 45 -11.03 -21.43 17.17
C TYR A 45 -10.76 -21.78 18.63
N SER A 46 -10.31 -23.01 18.94
CA SER A 46 -10.15 -23.48 20.33
C SER A 46 -8.98 -22.83 21.09
N HIS A 47 -8.09 -22.12 20.41
CA HIS A 47 -6.90 -21.49 21.01
C HIS A 47 -6.85 -19.95 20.84
N LEU A 48 -7.79 -19.36 20.09
CA LEU A 48 -7.80 -17.92 19.74
C LEU A 48 -9.12 -17.30 20.20
N GLY A 49 -9.05 -16.22 20.99
CA GLY A 49 -10.24 -15.50 21.43
C GLY A 49 -10.98 -14.85 20.25
N SER A 50 -12.31 -14.78 20.31
CA SER A 50 -13.15 -14.10 19.29
C SER A 50 -12.69 -12.67 18.99
N GLY A 51 -12.14 -11.96 19.99
CA GLY A 51 -11.55 -10.63 19.82
C GLY A 51 -10.24 -10.62 19.01
N GLU A 52 -9.39 -11.63 19.15
CA GLU A 52 -8.13 -11.73 18.38
C GLU A 52 -8.42 -11.94 16.90
N ILE A 53 -9.39 -12.81 16.60
CA ILE A 53 -9.85 -13.08 15.22
C ILE A 53 -10.44 -11.81 14.59
N GLN A 54 -11.29 -11.07 15.31
CA GLN A 54 -11.85 -9.80 14.83
C GLN A 54 -10.74 -8.78 14.51
N THR A 55 -9.71 -8.66 15.36
CA THR A 55 -8.61 -7.72 15.10
C THR A 55 -7.77 -8.10 13.88
N VAL A 56 -7.59 -9.39 13.60
CA VAL A 56 -6.92 -9.86 12.39
C VAL A 56 -7.73 -9.48 11.15
N ILE A 57 -9.04 -9.76 11.15
CA ILE A 57 -9.95 -9.41 10.05
C ILE A 57 -9.94 -7.90 9.76
N ASP A 58 -10.01 -7.07 10.80
CA ASP A 58 -10.02 -5.61 10.66
C ASP A 58 -8.70 -5.07 10.10
N ARG A 59 -7.56 -5.62 10.54
CA ARG A 59 -6.23 -5.25 10.01
C ARG A 59 -6.08 -5.62 8.54
N GLU A 60 -6.45 -6.85 8.16
CA GLU A 60 -6.37 -7.33 6.78
C GLU A 60 -7.29 -6.54 5.85
N SER A 61 -8.53 -6.29 6.27
CA SER A 61 -9.51 -5.52 5.50
C SER A 61 -9.05 -4.08 5.29
N LYS A 62 -8.46 -3.47 6.32
CA LYS A 62 -7.90 -2.11 6.26
C LYS A 62 -6.70 -2.06 5.33
N ALA A 63 -5.76 -2.99 5.44
CA ALA A 63 -4.57 -3.04 4.58
C ALA A 63 -4.93 -3.14 3.09
N ILE A 64 -5.88 -4.01 2.73
CA ILE A 64 -6.32 -4.16 1.33
C ILE A 64 -6.98 -2.86 0.82
N SER A 65 -7.81 -2.21 1.64
CA SER A 65 -8.42 -0.94 1.23
C SER A 65 -7.41 0.19 1.07
N GLU A 66 -6.41 0.27 1.96
CA GLU A 66 -5.32 1.25 1.83
C GLU A 66 -4.52 1.03 0.54
N LEU A 67 -4.23 -0.23 0.19
CA LEU A 67 -3.54 -0.56 -1.07
C LEU A 67 -4.37 -0.16 -2.29
N VAL A 68 -5.68 -0.41 -2.27
CA VAL A 68 -6.60 -0.02 -3.34
C VAL A 68 -6.65 1.51 -3.45
N GLU A 69 -6.77 2.21 -2.33
CA GLU A 69 -6.77 3.67 -2.28
C GLU A 69 -5.49 4.25 -2.90
N VAL A 70 -4.32 3.76 -2.51
CA VAL A 70 -3.03 4.18 -3.07
C VAL A 70 -2.96 3.89 -4.57
N SER A 71 -3.50 2.75 -5.00
CA SER A 71 -3.51 2.35 -6.41
C SER A 71 -4.35 3.31 -7.27
N PHE A 72 -5.56 3.63 -6.82
CA PHE A 72 -6.43 4.54 -7.56
C PHE A 72 -5.96 5.99 -7.51
N LEU A 73 -5.49 6.47 -6.35
CA LEU A 73 -5.15 7.88 -6.15
C LEU A 73 -3.76 8.27 -6.65
N ASN A 74 -2.80 7.34 -6.62
CA ASN A 74 -1.41 7.64 -7.00
C ASN A 74 -0.99 6.85 -8.23
N ILE A 75 -1.19 5.53 -8.24
CA ILE A 75 -0.63 4.67 -9.29
C ILE A 75 -1.29 4.96 -10.65
N ILE A 76 -2.63 5.01 -10.71
CA ILE A 76 -3.36 5.28 -11.96
C ILE A 76 -2.99 6.65 -12.58
N PRO A 77 -3.03 7.78 -11.84
CA PRO A 77 -2.64 9.08 -12.39
C PRO A 77 -1.18 9.13 -12.86
N ILE A 78 -0.26 8.45 -12.16
CA ILE A 78 1.15 8.37 -12.55
C ILE A 78 1.29 7.63 -13.89
N PHE A 79 0.59 6.51 -14.07
CA PHE A 79 0.60 5.79 -15.35
C PHE A 79 0.09 6.66 -16.50
N PHE A 80 -1.03 7.37 -16.28
CA PHE A 80 -1.57 8.27 -17.29
C PHE A 80 -0.61 9.42 -17.62
N ALA A 81 0.03 10.00 -16.61
CA ALA A 81 1.03 11.04 -16.78
C ALA A 81 2.24 10.54 -17.59
N ILE A 82 2.76 9.34 -17.31
CA ILE A 82 3.88 8.75 -18.04
C ILE A 82 3.54 8.57 -19.53
N ILE A 83 2.34 8.06 -19.85
CA ILE A 83 1.89 7.88 -21.24
C ILE A 83 1.82 9.23 -21.96
N LEU A 84 1.14 10.21 -21.34
CA LEU A 84 0.96 11.54 -21.93
C LEU A 84 2.30 12.27 -22.09
N THR A 85 3.18 12.20 -21.10
CA THR A 85 4.52 12.78 -21.17
C THR A 85 5.35 12.11 -22.25
N SER A 86 5.29 10.78 -22.37
CA SER A 86 6.02 10.05 -23.41
C SER A 86 5.58 10.47 -24.81
N TYR A 87 4.26 10.64 -25.02
CA TYR A 87 3.70 11.16 -26.26
C TYR A 87 4.19 12.58 -26.57
N ASN A 88 4.16 13.48 -25.57
CA ASN A 88 4.62 14.86 -25.74
C ASN A 88 6.12 14.94 -26.08
N VAL A 89 6.96 14.16 -25.39
CA VAL A 89 8.41 14.14 -25.62
C VAL A 89 8.73 13.60 -27.02
N MET A 90 8.05 12.55 -27.47
CA MET A 90 8.25 11.99 -28.81
C MET A 90 8.02 13.03 -29.92
N ASN A 91 7.02 13.89 -29.75
CA ASN A 91 6.69 14.93 -30.73
C ASN A 91 7.65 16.14 -30.71
N GLN A 92 8.22 16.48 -29.55
CA GLN A 92 9.03 17.70 -29.39
C GLN A 92 10.55 17.47 -29.49
N LEU A 93 11.04 16.41 -28.85
CA LEU A 93 12.47 16.18 -28.59
C LEU A 93 13.02 14.92 -29.29
N GLY A 94 12.13 14.11 -29.87
CA GLY A 94 12.49 12.86 -30.55
C GLY A 94 12.76 11.69 -29.61
N LEU A 95 13.00 10.52 -30.22
CA LEU A 95 13.07 9.22 -29.51
C LEU A 95 14.29 9.08 -28.57
N VAL A 96 15.43 9.71 -28.90
CA VAL A 96 16.66 9.57 -28.12
C VAL A 96 16.50 10.11 -26.69
N ILE A 97 15.87 11.27 -26.55
CA ILE A 97 15.64 11.91 -25.25
C ILE A 97 14.61 11.14 -24.43
N LEU A 98 13.59 10.58 -25.08
CA LEU A 98 12.63 9.69 -24.43
C LEU A 98 13.30 8.47 -23.79
N CYS A 99 14.22 7.82 -24.51
CA CYS A 99 14.96 6.66 -23.98
C CYS A 99 15.77 7.00 -22.73
N ILE A 100 16.44 8.16 -22.69
CA ILE A 100 17.24 8.60 -21.54
C ILE A 100 16.34 8.87 -20.32
N ILE A 101 15.19 9.52 -20.52
CA ILE A 101 14.22 9.80 -19.44
C ILE A 101 13.67 8.49 -18.89
N MET A 102 13.23 7.58 -19.76
CA MET A 102 12.71 6.28 -19.35
C MET A 102 13.76 5.45 -18.60
N PHE A 103 15.02 5.48 -19.06
CA PHE A 103 16.13 4.82 -18.37
C PHE A 103 16.34 5.39 -16.97
N THR A 104 16.31 6.72 -16.82
CA THR A 104 16.46 7.38 -15.52
C THR A 104 15.34 6.99 -14.55
N VAL A 105 14.09 6.97 -15.03
CA VAL A 105 12.93 6.55 -14.22
C VAL A 105 13.05 5.08 -13.81
N ALA A 106 13.45 4.20 -14.73
CA ALA A 106 13.64 2.78 -14.44
C ALA A 106 14.73 2.56 -13.37
N LEU A 107 15.86 3.26 -13.49
CA LEU A 107 16.96 3.19 -12.53
C LEU A 107 16.52 3.67 -11.14
N PHE A 108 15.72 4.74 -11.07
CA PHE A 108 15.15 5.23 -9.82
C PHE A 108 14.23 4.19 -9.15
N ILE A 109 13.35 3.54 -9.91
CA ILE A 109 12.43 2.51 -9.40
C ILE A 109 13.22 1.32 -8.83
N VAL A 110 14.17 0.77 -9.59
CA VAL A 110 14.98 -0.38 -9.18
C VAL A 110 15.77 -0.05 -7.90
N SER A 111 16.41 1.12 -7.87
CA SER A 111 17.17 1.56 -6.71
C SER A 111 16.29 1.71 -5.48
N THR A 112 15.08 2.28 -5.65
CA THR A 112 14.11 2.44 -4.57
C THR A 112 13.67 1.10 -4.01
N ILE A 113 13.33 0.13 -4.87
CA ILE A 113 12.90 -1.21 -4.44
C ILE A 113 14.02 -1.91 -3.67
N ALA A 114 15.26 -1.85 -4.17
CA ALA A 114 16.42 -2.45 -3.50
C ALA A 114 16.61 -1.88 -2.08
N ILE A 115 16.55 -0.55 -1.94
CA ILE A 115 16.68 0.13 -0.66
C ILE A 115 15.52 -0.22 0.28
N VAL A 116 14.27 -0.25 -0.23
CA VAL A 116 13.09 -0.59 0.57
C VAL A 116 13.18 -2.03 1.09
N HIS A 117 13.52 -2.99 0.22
CA HIS A 117 13.68 -4.39 0.64
C HIS A 117 14.77 -4.55 1.69
N TRP A 118 15.91 -3.86 1.52
CA TRP A 118 16.97 -3.87 2.52
C TRP A 118 16.50 -3.37 3.89
N ARG A 119 15.83 -2.20 3.93
CA ARG A 119 15.32 -1.65 5.20
C ARG A 119 14.25 -2.52 5.85
N THR A 120 13.37 -3.10 5.05
CA THR A 120 12.31 -3.99 5.57
C THR A 120 12.90 -5.25 6.19
N LYS A 121 13.93 -5.82 5.58
CA LYS A 121 14.63 -6.99 6.13
C LYS A 121 15.24 -6.70 7.51
N ILE A 122 15.94 -5.57 7.66
CA ILE A 122 16.54 -5.18 8.95
C ILE A 122 15.49 -5.07 10.06
N ARG A 123 14.34 -4.44 9.76
CA ARG A 123 13.27 -4.31 10.75
C ARG A 123 12.63 -5.65 11.10
N HIS A 124 12.47 -6.53 10.13
CA HIS A 124 11.98 -7.87 10.38
C HIS A 124 12.92 -8.64 11.32
N ASP A 125 14.22 -8.64 11.03
CA ASP A 125 15.23 -9.35 11.83
C ASP A 125 15.27 -8.81 13.27
N TYR A 126 15.19 -7.48 13.43
CA TYR A 126 15.12 -6.85 14.74
C TYR A 126 13.86 -7.27 15.52
N ASN A 127 12.68 -7.19 14.91
CA ASN A 127 11.42 -7.55 15.55
C ASN A 127 11.40 -9.02 16.01
N LEU A 128 11.99 -9.93 15.21
CA LEU A 128 12.07 -11.35 15.54
C LEU A 128 12.98 -11.59 16.76
N SER A 129 14.13 -10.92 16.80
CA SER A 129 15.03 -11.00 17.95
C SER A 129 14.39 -10.47 19.24
N GLN A 130 13.57 -9.42 19.13
CA GLN A 130 12.86 -8.83 20.26
C GLN A 130 11.76 -9.75 20.80
N GLN A 131 11.03 -10.45 19.92
CA GLN A 131 10.03 -11.45 20.32
C GLN A 131 10.65 -12.63 21.08
N ILE A 132 11.84 -13.09 20.67
CA ILE A 132 12.53 -14.18 21.36
C ILE A 132 12.99 -13.74 22.76
N CYS A 133 13.55 -12.53 22.87
CA CYS A 133 13.97 -11.97 24.15
C CYS A 133 12.80 -11.80 25.14
N SER A 134 11.66 -11.29 24.68
CA SER A 134 10.47 -11.13 25.54
C SER A 134 9.89 -12.47 26.02
N GLN A 135 9.90 -13.51 25.17
CA GLN A 135 9.49 -14.85 25.58
C GLN A 135 10.44 -15.47 26.62
N CYS A 136 11.75 -15.29 26.46
CA CYS A 136 12.73 -15.74 27.46
C CYS A 136 12.55 -15.00 28.80
N HIS A 137 12.27 -13.70 28.77
CA HIS A 137 12.03 -12.92 29.99
C HIS A 137 10.82 -13.44 30.79
N TYR A 138 9.71 -13.77 30.10
CA TYR A 138 8.52 -14.33 30.75
C TYR A 138 8.74 -15.75 31.32
N LYS A 139 9.74 -16.49 30.81
CA LYS A 139 10.03 -17.87 31.25
C LYS A 139 11.00 -17.96 32.44
N ILE A 140 11.66 -16.84 32.77
CA ILE A 140 12.60 -16.72 33.90
C ILE A 140 11.89 -16.21 35.17
N LEU A 141 10.69 -15.64 35.02
CA LEU A 141 9.83 -15.14 36.10
C LEU A 141 8.78 -16.19 36.49
#